data_AF-A0A7S4KMX4-F1
#
_entry.id   AF-A0A7S4KMX4-F1
#
_cell.length_a   1.000
_cell.length_b   1.000
_cell.length_c   1.000
_cell.angle_alpha   90.00
_cell.angle_beta   90.00
_cell.angle_gamma   90.00
#
_symmetry.space_group_name_H-M   'P 1'
#
loop_
_entity.id
_entity.type
_entity.pdbx_description
1 polymer ?
#
loop_
_entity_poly.entity_id
_entity_poly.type
_entity_poly.pdbx_seq_one_letter_code
_entity_poly.pdbx_strand_id
1 'polypeptide(L)'
;GRHLFLKVLMQVMSRTIGCALLFSCCMIATSGFVVQPQSLTFASSSATTRLALRSRGGARTAVMVSDEYMTRKQRTKMKKQMRQEQQKEQQERQMKADALLDEIFDEIEAKERDLKKVTNAINKITDLCTKETIAKTIPGDWKLTFVNKADPMHEIGTGLGKLPGTSILDMFITCEKSGKVKVQEICRVVGPFPNIKNELQGTWDYKTASSGFKEGVSSSDKLVFSYNMLIDGRDKVTTAETGFKVRSVDINVRYIDQDVMIMSLGEGLDSQLVWEREDNLDKEVGKLLRRDLTKEDVAGAAAPVNPIVAIAEMAKRSDKKKPWEFWK
;
A
#
# COMPACT_ATOMS: atom_id res chain seq x y z
N GLY A 1 1.11 -53.55 5.72
CA GLY A 1 0.45 -52.51 6.54
C GLY A 1 1.13 -51.16 6.38
N ARG A 2 1.66 -50.57 7.47
CA ARG A 2 2.09 -49.16 7.53
C ARG A 2 3.24 -48.77 6.58
N HIS A 3 4.21 -49.63 6.30
CA HIS A 3 5.31 -49.32 5.36
C HIS A 3 4.90 -49.21 3.89
N LEU A 4 3.75 -49.77 3.48
CA LEU A 4 3.27 -49.65 2.10
C LEU A 4 2.63 -48.29 1.84
N PHE A 5 2.00 -47.71 2.87
CA PHE A 5 1.28 -46.44 2.77
C PHE A 5 2.21 -45.23 2.55
N LEU A 6 3.37 -45.21 3.24
CA LEU A 6 4.37 -44.14 3.06
C LEU A 6 4.98 -44.12 1.64
N LYS A 7 5.24 -45.31 1.05
CA LYS A 7 5.75 -45.40 -0.32
C LYS A 7 4.74 -44.87 -1.35
N VAL A 8 3.46 -45.21 -1.20
CA VAL A 8 2.40 -44.70 -2.10
C VAL A 8 2.25 -43.18 -1.96
N LEU A 9 2.30 -42.62 -0.74
CA LEU A 9 2.15 -41.17 -0.54
C LEU A 9 3.28 -40.36 -1.21
N MET A 10 4.54 -40.79 -1.05
CA MET A 10 5.67 -40.15 -1.74
C MET A 10 5.62 -40.33 -3.26
N GLN A 11 5.14 -41.47 -3.75
CA GLN A 11 5.07 -41.75 -5.18
C GLN A 11 3.91 -41.04 -5.90
N VAL A 12 2.87 -40.61 -5.16
CA VAL A 12 1.82 -39.72 -5.65
C VAL A 12 2.31 -38.26 -5.68
N MET A 13 2.96 -37.76 -4.62
CA MET A 13 3.48 -36.38 -4.62
C MET A 13 4.63 -36.14 -5.60
N SER A 14 5.42 -37.17 -5.93
CA SER A 14 6.47 -37.08 -6.97
C SER A 14 5.90 -37.03 -8.41
N ARG A 15 4.61 -37.37 -8.61
CA ARG A 15 3.98 -37.42 -9.96
C ARG A 15 3.20 -36.16 -10.34
N THR A 16 2.96 -35.22 -9.42
CA THR A 16 2.22 -33.97 -9.71
C THR A 16 3.10 -32.77 -10.07
N ILE A 17 4.44 -32.90 -10.02
CA ILE A 17 5.39 -31.82 -10.35
C ILE A 17 5.95 -31.96 -11.78
N GLY A 18 5.74 -33.10 -12.44
CA GLY A 18 6.29 -33.40 -13.76
C GLY A 18 5.32 -33.21 -14.94
N CYS A 19 4.71 -32.03 -15.11
CA CYS A 19 3.87 -31.75 -16.30
C CYS A 19 3.70 -30.25 -16.65
N ALA A 20 4.79 -29.48 -16.70
CA ALA A 20 4.76 -28.08 -17.13
C ALA A 20 6.09 -27.58 -17.76
N LEU A 21 6.81 -28.44 -18.47
CA LEU A 21 7.99 -28.08 -19.26
C LEU A 21 8.03 -28.90 -20.56
N LEU A 22 7.82 -28.24 -21.71
CA LEU A 22 8.47 -28.46 -23.03
C LEU A 22 7.64 -27.90 -24.20
N PHE A 23 7.95 -26.68 -24.62
CA PHE A 23 7.89 -26.10 -25.99
C PHE A 23 8.63 -24.74 -25.84
N SER A 24 9.87 -24.49 -26.28
CA SER A 24 10.62 -24.85 -27.51
C SER A 24 9.96 -24.28 -28.77
N CYS A 25 10.60 -23.48 -29.65
CA CYS A 25 11.84 -22.66 -29.60
C CYS A 25 11.81 -21.68 -30.81
N CYS A 26 12.89 -20.91 -31.03
CA CYS A 26 13.15 -19.99 -32.18
C CYS A 26 12.36 -18.65 -32.15
N MET A 27 12.89 -17.49 -32.61
CA MET A 27 14.08 -17.19 -33.43
C MET A 27 14.99 -16.08 -32.86
N ILE A 28 16.19 -15.98 -33.45
CA ILE A 28 17.33 -15.09 -33.16
C ILE A 28 17.21 -13.73 -33.90
N ALA A 29 17.74 -12.62 -33.35
CA ALA A 29 18.66 -11.68 -34.06
C ALA A 29 18.91 -10.31 -33.35
N THR A 30 20.11 -10.17 -32.76
CA THR A 30 21.04 -9.02 -32.85
C THR A 30 20.54 -7.58 -33.05
N SER A 31 20.67 -6.76 -32.00
CA SER A 31 21.41 -5.48 -32.04
C SER A 31 21.86 -5.17 -30.60
N GLY A 32 23.03 -4.62 -30.30
CA GLY A 32 23.96 -3.87 -31.16
C GLY A 32 24.23 -2.50 -30.56
N PHE A 33 24.74 -2.44 -29.32
CA PHE A 33 25.03 -1.18 -28.64
C PHE A 33 26.50 -1.03 -28.24
N VAL A 34 27.06 0.11 -28.64
CA VAL A 34 28.44 0.53 -28.46
C VAL A 34 28.67 1.01 -27.02
N VAL A 35 29.84 0.71 -26.46
CA VAL A 35 30.32 1.21 -25.16
C VAL A 35 31.65 1.95 -25.38
N GLN A 36 31.92 2.94 -24.53
CA GLN A 36 33.05 3.91 -24.53
C GLN A 36 32.91 5.10 -25.49
N PRO A 37 33.65 6.22 -25.28
CA PRO A 37 34.60 6.55 -24.19
C PRO A 37 34.03 7.67 -23.26
N GLN A 38 34.71 8.32 -22.30
CA GLN A 38 36.13 8.43 -21.90
C GLN A 38 36.32 8.23 -20.37
N SER A 39 37.53 8.48 -19.86
CA SER A 39 37.96 8.33 -18.46
C SER A 39 38.80 9.55 -18.00
N LEU A 40 38.66 9.95 -16.72
CA LEU A 40 39.59 10.81 -15.94
C LEU A 40 39.66 12.30 -16.42
N THR A 41 40.12 13.32 -15.65
CA THR A 41 41.18 13.39 -14.62
C THR A 41 41.05 14.63 -13.68
N PHE A 42 41.74 14.56 -12.52
CA PHE A 42 42.35 15.64 -11.69
C PHE A 42 41.55 16.84 -11.11
N ALA A 43 41.24 16.70 -9.80
CA ALA A 43 41.85 17.39 -8.65
C ALA A 43 42.01 18.93 -8.53
N SER A 44 41.83 19.38 -7.26
CA SER A 44 42.32 20.65 -6.67
C SER A 44 41.54 21.93 -7.09
N SER A 45 41.43 23.01 -6.31
CA SER A 45 41.83 23.30 -4.92
C SER A 45 41.04 24.51 -4.37
N SER A 46 41.28 24.85 -3.10
CA SER A 46 41.26 26.22 -2.56
C SER A 46 39.94 27.00 -2.46
N ALA A 47 39.57 27.34 -1.22
CA ALA A 47 38.72 28.50 -0.95
C ALA A 47 39.44 29.80 -1.36
N THR A 48 38.73 30.77 -1.94
CA THR A 48 39.20 32.15 -2.03
C THR A 48 38.02 33.13 -2.04
N THR A 49 37.96 33.97 -1.01
CA THR A 49 37.06 35.12 -0.94
C THR A 49 37.41 36.14 -2.03
N ARG A 50 36.47 36.47 -2.92
CA ARG A 50 36.56 37.67 -3.78
C ARG A 50 35.27 38.48 -3.75
N LEU A 51 35.31 39.56 -2.97
CA LEU A 51 34.60 40.80 -3.30
C LEU A 51 35.10 41.28 -4.69
N ALA A 52 34.18 41.64 -5.58
CA ALA A 52 34.29 42.88 -6.38
C ALA A 52 33.07 43.14 -7.30
N LEU A 53 32.86 44.43 -7.53
CA LEU A 53 32.31 45.05 -8.75
C LEU A 53 30.82 44.84 -9.11
N ARG A 54 30.05 45.87 -8.74
CA ARG A 54 28.83 46.32 -9.42
C ARG A 54 29.06 46.41 -10.94
N SER A 55 28.23 45.75 -11.74
CA SER A 55 28.00 46.13 -13.14
C SER A 55 26.79 47.05 -13.23
N ARG A 56 27.02 48.26 -13.74
CA ARG A 56 26.00 49.25 -14.11
C ARG A 56 25.55 48.95 -15.55
N GLY A 57 24.28 49.15 -15.88
CA GLY A 57 23.82 49.20 -17.27
C GLY A 57 23.12 47.94 -17.78
N GLY A 58 21.81 47.88 -17.57
CA GLY A 58 20.92 46.88 -18.15
C GLY A 58 19.55 47.48 -18.36
N ALA A 59 19.44 48.41 -19.32
CA ALA A 59 18.18 49.04 -19.67
C ALA A 59 17.23 48.01 -20.28
N ARG A 60 16.33 47.46 -19.47
CA ARG A 60 15.17 46.71 -19.95
C ARG A 60 13.96 47.63 -19.93
N THR A 61 13.37 47.80 -21.10
CA THR A 61 12.14 48.54 -21.35
C THR A 61 11.02 47.97 -20.48
N ALA A 62 10.73 48.65 -19.37
CA ALA A 62 9.57 48.30 -18.55
C ALA A 62 8.32 48.72 -19.32
N VAL A 63 7.56 47.73 -19.81
CA VAL A 63 6.21 47.97 -20.32
C VAL A 63 5.38 48.45 -19.13
N MET A 64 5.17 49.76 -19.04
CA MET A 64 4.34 50.38 -18.01
C MET A 64 2.87 50.09 -18.33
N VAL A 65 2.41 48.90 -17.92
CA VAL A 65 0.98 48.71 -17.65
C VAL A 65 0.63 49.64 -16.48
N SER A 66 -0.43 50.43 -16.65
CA SER A 66 -0.83 51.50 -15.74
C SER A 66 -1.39 50.96 -14.42
N ASP A 67 -0.49 50.60 -13.51
CA ASP A 67 -0.79 50.10 -12.17
C ASP A 67 -1.12 51.29 -11.23
N GLU A 68 -2.36 51.78 -11.28
CA GLU A 68 -2.80 52.99 -10.56
C GLU A 68 -2.63 52.87 -9.02
N TYR A 69 -1.76 53.75 -8.49
CA TYR A 69 -1.72 54.31 -7.12
C TYR A 69 -2.22 53.51 -5.90
N MET A 70 -2.02 52.20 -5.87
CA MET A 70 -2.16 51.42 -4.62
C MET A 70 -0.94 51.61 -3.69
N THR A 71 -1.13 52.35 -2.59
CA THR A 71 -0.05 52.63 -1.63
C THR A 71 0.51 51.36 -0.98
N ARG A 72 1.77 51.40 -0.55
CA ARG A 72 2.44 50.26 0.11
C ARG A 72 1.67 49.74 1.35
N LYS A 73 0.96 50.63 2.07
CA LYS A 73 0.10 50.27 3.22
C LYS A 73 -1.20 49.57 2.80
N GLN A 74 -1.80 49.94 1.66
CA GLN A 74 -2.97 49.24 1.11
C GLN A 74 -2.58 47.84 0.60
N ARG A 75 -1.46 47.71 -0.12
CA ARG A 75 -0.95 46.40 -0.60
C ARG A 75 -0.68 45.42 0.56
N THR A 76 -0.11 45.87 1.69
CA THR A 76 0.10 45.00 2.86
C THR A 76 -1.20 44.65 3.58
N LYS A 77 -2.16 45.58 3.70
CA LYS A 77 -3.48 45.31 4.29
C LYS A 77 -4.27 44.28 3.46
N MET A 78 -4.33 44.47 2.15
CA MET A 78 -5.00 43.54 1.22
C MET A 78 -4.37 42.14 1.25
N LYS A 79 -3.03 42.04 1.25
CA LYS A 79 -2.33 40.74 1.42
C LYS A 79 -2.62 40.07 2.76
N LYS A 80 -2.84 40.84 3.84
CA LYS A 80 -3.25 40.28 5.14
C LYS A 80 -4.69 39.78 5.10
N GLN A 81 -5.62 40.54 4.53
CA GLN A 81 -7.03 40.15 4.39
C GLN A 81 -7.17 38.87 3.55
N MET A 82 -6.55 38.82 2.37
CA MET A 82 -6.56 37.64 1.49
C MET A 82 -6.01 36.38 2.20
N ARG A 83 -4.98 36.51 3.04
CA ARG A 83 -4.46 35.40 3.85
C ARG A 83 -5.43 34.95 4.95
N GLN A 84 -6.11 35.89 5.60
CA GLN A 84 -7.11 35.56 6.64
C GLN A 84 -8.35 34.89 6.03
N GLU A 85 -8.76 35.34 4.84
CA GLU A 85 -9.85 34.75 4.07
C GLU A 85 -9.51 33.32 3.61
N GLN A 86 -8.33 33.12 3.01
CA GLN A 86 -7.81 31.78 2.67
C GLN A 86 -7.72 30.85 3.89
N GLN A 87 -7.27 31.35 5.04
CA GLN A 87 -7.22 30.57 6.28
C GLN A 87 -8.61 30.17 6.76
N LYS A 88 -9.59 31.09 6.71
CA LYS A 88 -10.99 30.79 7.09
C LYS A 88 -11.62 29.79 6.14
N GLU A 89 -11.41 29.94 4.84
CA GLU A 89 -11.92 29.01 3.83
C GLU A 89 -11.30 27.61 3.98
N GLN A 90 -10.00 27.53 4.28
CA GLN A 90 -9.33 26.26 4.58
C GLN A 90 -9.86 25.61 5.87
N GLN A 91 -10.13 26.39 6.92
CA GLN A 91 -10.78 25.89 8.15
C GLN A 91 -12.20 25.40 7.88
N GLU A 92 -13.01 26.14 7.12
CA GLU A 92 -14.36 25.72 6.73
C GLU A 92 -14.38 24.47 5.85
N ARG A 93 -13.34 24.27 5.02
CA ARG A 93 -13.15 23.01 4.27
C ARG A 93 -12.72 21.86 5.18
N GLN A 94 -11.80 22.08 6.11
CA GLN A 94 -11.37 21.04 7.06
C GLN A 94 -12.54 20.58 7.94
N MET A 95 -13.28 21.51 8.59
CA MET A 95 -14.44 21.15 9.42
C MET A 95 -15.52 20.36 8.66
N LYS A 96 -15.66 20.56 7.35
CA LYS A 96 -16.56 19.76 6.50
C LYS A 96 -15.98 18.39 6.16
N ALA A 97 -14.66 18.28 6.02
CA ALA A 97 -14.00 17.00 5.81
C ALA A 97 -14.04 16.17 7.10
N ASP A 98 -13.70 16.76 8.24
CA ASP A 98 -13.77 16.13 9.58
C ASP A 98 -15.17 15.54 9.83
N ALA A 99 -16.23 16.33 9.65
CA ALA A 99 -17.61 15.86 9.82
C ALA A 99 -18.05 14.76 8.83
N LEU A 100 -17.40 14.66 7.66
CA LEU A 100 -17.62 13.56 6.71
C LEU A 100 -16.78 12.32 7.04
N LEU A 101 -15.61 12.50 7.65
CA LEU A 101 -14.81 11.40 8.21
C LEU A 101 -15.54 10.77 9.39
N ASP A 102 -16.12 11.58 10.28
CA ASP A 102 -16.99 11.11 11.37
C ASP A 102 -18.18 10.30 10.80
N GLU A 103 -18.90 10.81 9.78
CA GLU A 103 -19.98 10.06 9.09
C GLU A 103 -19.50 8.72 8.50
N ILE A 104 -18.25 8.67 7.99
CA ILE A 104 -17.64 7.46 7.43
C ILE A 104 -17.30 6.46 8.55
N PHE A 105 -16.66 6.88 9.63
CA PHE A 105 -16.25 5.99 10.71
C PHE A 105 -17.44 5.48 11.53
N ASP A 106 -18.44 6.32 11.83
CA ASP A 106 -19.67 5.90 12.51
C ASP A 106 -20.37 4.75 11.75
N GLU A 107 -20.47 4.84 10.42
CA GLU A 107 -21.09 3.79 9.58
C GLU A 107 -20.17 2.58 9.34
N ILE A 108 -18.85 2.71 9.52
CA ILE A 108 -17.88 1.58 9.52
C ILE A 108 -17.93 0.84 10.87
N GLU A 109 -18.07 1.53 11.99
CA GLU A 109 -18.15 0.92 13.32
C GLU A 109 -19.57 0.42 13.67
N ALA A 110 -20.59 0.87 12.93
CA ALA A 110 -21.96 0.38 13.04
C ALA A 110 -22.06 -1.15 12.96
N LYS A 111 -22.93 -1.73 13.80
CA LYS A 111 -23.20 -3.18 13.84
C LYS A 111 -23.83 -3.70 12.54
N GLU A 112 -24.66 -2.88 11.91
CA GLU A 112 -25.27 -3.13 10.60
C GLU A 112 -24.77 -2.05 9.63
N ARG A 113 -23.72 -2.38 8.87
CA ARG A 113 -23.01 -1.44 8.00
C ARG A 113 -23.80 -1.18 6.70
N ASP A 114 -24.19 0.07 6.45
CA ASP A 114 -24.77 0.45 5.16
C ASP A 114 -23.66 0.89 4.19
N LEU A 115 -23.19 -0.06 3.36
CA LEU A 115 -22.17 0.18 2.33
C LEU A 115 -22.53 1.32 1.37
N LYS A 116 -23.82 1.61 1.15
CA LYS A 116 -24.24 2.71 0.26
C LYS A 116 -24.00 4.07 0.91
N LYS A 117 -24.25 4.21 2.21
CA LYS A 117 -23.93 5.45 2.94
C LYS A 117 -22.44 5.70 2.98
N VAL A 118 -21.63 4.69 3.34
CA VAL A 118 -20.16 4.80 3.36
C VAL A 118 -19.64 5.23 1.98
N THR A 119 -20.11 4.57 0.92
CA THR A 119 -19.75 4.93 -0.47
C THR A 119 -20.18 6.37 -0.82
N ASN A 120 -21.37 6.80 -0.40
CA ASN A 120 -21.86 8.17 -0.64
C ASN A 120 -21.04 9.22 0.12
N ALA A 121 -20.68 8.98 1.38
CA ALA A 121 -19.84 9.89 2.16
C ALA A 121 -18.42 9.98 1.58
N ILE A 122 -17.83 8.85 1.15
CA ILE A 122 -16.56 8.81 0.42
C ILE A 122 -16.61 9.64 -0.89
N ASN A 123 -17.75 9.62 -1.59
CA ASN A 123 -17.91 10.47 -2.78
C ASN A 123 -17.96 11.95 -2.42
N LYS A 124 -18.72 12.36 -1.38
CA LYS A 124 -18.77 13.76 -0.91
C LYS A 124 -17.39 14.29 -0.50
N ILE A 125 -16.58 13.50 0.21
CA ILE A 125 -15.27 13.95 0.70
C ILE A 125 -14.20 14.02 -0.41
N THR A 126 -14.37 13.25 -1.49
CA THR A 126 -13.49 13.31 -2.67
C THR A 126 -13.46 14.73 -3.28
N ASP A 127 -14.62 15.41 -3.32
CA ASP A 127 -14.74 16.77 -3.86
C ASP A 127 -14.03 17.85 -3.01
N LEU A 128 -13.66 17.53 -1.76
CA LEU A 128 -12.94 18.43 -0.86
C LEU A 128 -11.40 18.31 -0.98
N CYS A 129 -10.89 17.26 -1.63
CA CYS A 129 -9.46 16.95 -1.67
C CYS A 129 -8.67 17.91 -2.60
N THR A 130 -7.65 18.57 -2.06
CA THR A 130 -6.76 19.44 -2.85
C THR A 130 -5.54 18.68 -3.38
N LYS A 131 -5.31 18.72 -4.70
CA LYS A 131 -4.23 17.95 -5.35
C LYS A 131 -2.81 18.32 -4.90
N GLU A 132 -2.60 19.57 -4.47
CA GLU A 132 -1.28 20.13 -4.12
C GLU A 132 -0.70 19.60 -2.78
N THR A 133 -1.51 18.92 -1.97
CA THR A 133 -1.10 18.34 -0.68
C THR A 133 -0.83 16.84 -0.76
N ILE A 134 -1.50 16.09 -1.65
CA ILE A 134 -1.50 14.61 -1.69
C ILE A 134 -0.09 14.01 -1.55
N ALA A 135 0.84 14.35 -2.46
CA ALA A 135 2.21 13.82 -2.43
C ALA A 135 3.03 14.18 -1.18
N LYS A 136 2.67 15.24 -0.46
CA LYS A 136 3.33 15.65 0.80
C LYS A 136 2.76 14.90 2.01
N THR A 137 1.54 14.41 1.91
CA THR A 137 0.77 13.79 3.00
C THR A 137 0.82 12.25 2.98
N ILE A 138 0.99 11.65 1.80
CA ILE A 138 1.19 10.19 1.61
C ILE A 138 2.25 9.58 2.56
N PRO A 139 3.41 10.21 2.82
CA PRO A 139 4.42 9.61 3.67
C PRO A 139 3.94 9.35 5.11
N GLY A 140 4.29 8.18 5.63
CA GLY A 140 3.96 7.71 6.97
C GLY A 140 3.46 6.26 6.97
N ASP A 141 3.02 5.82 8.13
CA ASP A 141 2.49 4.48 8.38
C ASP A 141 0.96 4.50 8.43
N TRP A 142 0.34 3.51 7.80
CA TRP A 142 -1.09 3.45 7.54
C TRP A 142 -1.63 2.03 7.79
N LYS A 143 -2.83 1.93 8.33
CA LYS A 143 -3.54 0.69 8.65
C LYS A 143 -4.88 0.63 7.91
N LEU A 144 -5.23 -0.53 7.34
CA LEU A 144 -6.49 -0.73 6.64
C LEU A 144 -7.65 -0.82 7.63
N THR A 145 -8.60 0.12 7.59
CA THR A 145 -9.77 0.13 8.48
C THR A 145 -11.03 -0.37 7.79
N PHE A 146 -11.20 -0.06 6.50
CA PHE A 146 -12.34 -0.50 5.71
C PHE A 146 -11.95 -0.85 4.27
N VAL A 147 -12.61 -1.88 3.73
CA VAL A 147 -12.55 -2.23 2.31
C VAL A 147 -13.94 -2.65 1.83
N ASN A 148 -14.39 -2.11 0.70
CA ASN A 148 -15.72 -2.42 0.14
C ASN A 148 -15.79 -3.86 -0.42
N LYS A 149 -14.70 -4.32 -1.06
CA LYS A 149 -14.55 -5.69 -1.60
C LYS A 149 -13.15 -6.23 -1.33
N ALA A 150 -13.02 -7.55 -1.24
CA ALA A 150 -11.72 -8.19 -0.96
C ALA A 150 -10.70 -8.06 -2.09
N ASP A 151 -11.12 -8.00 -3.36
CA ASP A 151 -10.22 -7.96 -4.52
C ASP A 151 -9.17 -6.82 -4.47
N PRO A 152 -9.54 -5.54 -4.23
CA PRO A 152 -8.57 -4.45 -4.07
C PRO A 152 -7.50 -4.69 -3.01
N MET A 153 -7.89 -5.23 -1.85
CA MET A 153 -6.95 -5.58 -0.78
C MET A 153 -5.95 -6.64 -1.25
N HIS A 154 -6.40 -7.65 -2.01
CA HIS A 154 -5.52 -8.67 -2.57
C HIS A 154 -4.61 -8.17 -3.71
N GLU A 155 -5.04 -7.16 -4.46
CA GLU A 155 -4.25 -6.55 -5.54
C GLU A 155 -3.16 -5.62 -4.99
N ILE A 156 -3.40 -4.93 -3.86
CA ILE A 156 -2.38 -4.17 -3.13
C ILE A 156 -1.46 -5.10 -2.31
N GLY A 157 -2.01 -6.08 -1.60
CA GLY A 157 -1.28 -7.09 -0.80
C GLY A 157 -0.62 -8.20 -1.63
N THR A 158 -0.18 -9.29 -1.00
CA THR A 158 0.41 -10.44 -1.74
C THR A 158 -0.66 -11.29 -2.42
N GLY A 159 -1.91 -11.18 -1.99
CA GLY A 159 -3.02 -12.01 -2.47
C GLY A 159 -3.08 -13.38 -1.80
N LEU A 160 -2.24 -13.66 -0.79
CA LEU A 160 -2.26 -14.93 -0.06
C LEU A 160 -3.64 -15.19 0.57
N GLY A 161 -4.36 -14.14 0.99
CA GLY A 161 -5.73 -14.24 1.48
C GLY A 161 -6.76 -14.82 0.49
N LYS A 162 -6.43 -14.99 -0.81
CA LYS A 162 -7.27 -15.72 -1.77
C LYS A 162 -7.15 -17.24 -1.67
N LEU A 163 -6.15 -17.77 -0.95
CA LEU A 163 -5.94 -19.22 -0.86
C LEU A 163 -6.94 -19.88 0.13
N PRO A 164 -7.44 -21.10 -0.16
CA PRO A 164 -8.23 -21.85 0.79
C PRO A 164 -7.46 -22.11 2.09
N GLY A 165 -8.11 -21.85 3.24
CA GLY A 165 -7.50 -22.04 4.56
C GLY A 165 -6.64 -20.87 5.04
N THR A 166 -6.64 -19.74 4.34
CA THR A 166 -6.07 -18.47 4.81
C THR A 166 -7.10 -17.35 4.80
N SER A 167 -6.99 -16.41 5.72
CA SER A 167 -7.75 -15.15 5.72
C SER A 167 -6.87 -14.00 6.17
N ILE A 168 -7.08 -12.80 5.62
CA ILE A 168 -6.35 -11.60 6.06
C ILE A 168 -6.99 -11.11 7.36
N LEU A 169 -6.16 -10.87 8.38
CA LEU A 169 -6.58 -10.27 9.64
C LEU A 169 -6.45 -8.76 9.59
N ASP A 170 -5.36 -8.26 9.03
CA ASP A 170 -5.02 -6.83 8.99
C ASP A 170 -4.00 -6.57 7.86
N MET A 171 -3.92 -5.32 7.41
CA MET A 171 -3.00 -4.88 6.36
C MET A 171 -2.47 -3.48 6.66
N PHE A 172 -1.17 -3.31 6.50
CA PHE A 172 -0.46 -2.06 6.79
C PHE A 172 0.36 -1.60 5.58
N ILE A 173 0.50 -0.28 5.41
CA ILE A 173 1.34 0.34 4.40
C ILE A 173 2.26 1.36 5.07
N THR A 174 3.57 1.23 4.86
CA THR A 174 4.55 2.29 5.11
C THR A 174 4.91 2.95 3.78
N CYS A 175 4.71 4.26 3.67
CA CYS A 175 5.22 5.09 2.58
C CYS A 175 6.36 5.97 3.11
N GLU A 176 7.61 5.71 2.72
CA GLU A 176 8.74 6.56 3.10
C GLU A 176 8.80 7.84 2.24
N LYS A 177 9.27 8.96 2.83
CA LYS A 177 9.63 10.19 2.08
C LYS A 177 10.73 9.97 1.03
N SER A 178 11.44 8.84 1.09
CA SER A 178 12.45 8.41 0.12
C SER A 178 11.85 7.87 -1.19
N GLY A 179 10.53 7.69 -1.26
CA GLY A 179 9.85 7.01 -2.36
C GLY A 179 9.82 5.48 -2.24
N LYS A 180 10.24 4.90 -1.10
CA LYS A 180 10.05 3.46 -0.83
C LYS A 180 8.67 3.16 -0.26
N VAL A 181 8.10 2.03 -0.64
CA VAL A 181 6.86 1.49 -0.07
C VAL A 181 7.10 0.09 0.51
N LYS A 182 6.46 -0.19 1.65
CA LYS A 182 6.39 -1.50 2.28
C LYS A 182 4.92 -1.80 2.60
N VAL A 183 4.39 -2.93 2.12
CA VAL A 183 3.03 -3.39 2.42
C VAL A 183 3.12 -4.68 3.22
N GLN A 184 2.56 -4.70 4.42
CA GLN A 184 2.54 -5.86 5.31
C GLN A 184 1.12 -6.44 5.39
N GLU A 185 0.98 -7.71 5.02
CA GLU A 185 -0.28 -8.45 5.04
C GLU A 185 -0.19 -9.51 6.15
N ILE A 186 -1.05 -9.42 7.15
CA ILE A 186 -1.10 -10.39 8.26
C ILE A 186 -2.21 -11.40 8.00
N CYS A 187 -1.82 -12.65 7.74
CA CYS A 187 -2.75 -13.74 7.43
C CYS A 187 -2.93 -14.69 8.63
N ARG A 188 -4.19 -15.01 8.94
CA ARG A 188 -4.56 -16.18 9.75
C ARG A 188 -4.54 -17.42 8.86
N VAL A 189 -3.85 -18.47 9.31
CA VAL A 189 -3.97 -19.81 8.73
C VAL A 189 -4.96 -20.63 9.56
N VAL A 190 -5.83 -21.40 8.91
CA VAL A 190 -6.77 -22.31 9.56
C VAL A 190 -6.00 -23.44 10.28
N GLY A 191 -6.38 -23.73 11.52
CA GLY A 191 -5.73 -24.71 12.38
C GLY A 191 -4.87 -24.08 13.49
N PRO A 192 -4.01 -24.86 14.16
CA PRO A 192 -3.23 -24.44 15.34
C PRO A 192 -1.92 -23.71 14.98
N PHE A 193 -1.87 -23.06 13.81
CA PHE A 193 -0.66 -22.37 13.34
C PHE A 193 -0.62 -20.92 13.85
N PRO A 194 0.58 -20.32 14.00
CA PRO A 194 0.72 -18.90 14.27
C PRO A 194 0.24 -18.07 13.07
N ASN A 195 0.00 -16.77 13.30
CA ASN A 195 -0.31 -15.84 12.22
C ASN A 195 0.96 -15.55 11.40
N ILE A 196 0.80 -15.35 10.10
CA ILE A 196 1.89 -15.20 9.13
C ILE A 196 1.90 -13.74 8.64
N LYS A 197 3.03 -13.04 8.76
CA LYS A 197 3.27 -11.76 8.07
C LYS A 197 3.92 -12.03 6.73
N ASN A 198 3.33 -11.56 5.64
CA ASN A 198 4.06 -11.38 4.38
C ASN A 198 4.29 -9.89 4.14
N GLU A 199 5.35 -9.56 3.41
CA GLU A 199 5.77 -8.18 3.20
C GLU A 199 6.20 -7.96 1.74
N LEU A 200 5.53 -7.03 1.06
CA LEU A 200 5.97 -6.53 -0.24
C LEU A 200 6.80 -5.27 -0.04
N GLN A 201 7.91 -5.17 -0.76
CA GLN A 201 8.75 -3.96 -0.78
C GLN A 201 8.96 -3.48 -2.23
N GLY A 202 9.17 -2.17 -2.36
CA GLY A 202 9.44 -1.53 -3.63
C GLY A 202 9.39 0.00 -3.53
N THR A 203 8.86 0.65 -4.56
CA THR A 203 8.74 2.11 -4.63
C THR A 203 7.31 2.60 -4.82
N TRP A 204 7.05 3.84 -4.40
CA TRP A 204 5.86 4.59 -4.75
C TRP A 204 6.21 5.89 -5.48
N ASP A 205 5.33 6.30 -6.39
CA ASP A 205 5.41 7.55 -7.14
C ASP A 205 4.00 8.16 -7.26
N TYR A 206 3.87 9.48 -7.14
CA TYR A 206 2.59 10.17 -7.31
C TYR A 206 2.63 11.02 -8.58
N LYS A 207 2.05 10.47 -9.65
CA LYS A 207 2.03 11.09 -10.97
C LYS A 207 0.85 12.04 -11.05
N THR A 208 1.13 13.33 -10.94
CA THR A 208 0.15 14.35 -11.33
C THR A 208 0.01 14.39 -12.85
N ALA A 209 -1.22 14.58 -13.31
CA ALA A 209 -1.54 14.85 -14.69
C ALA A 209 -0.85 16.16 -15.10
N SER A 210 0.16 16.07 -15.96
CA SER A 210 0.74 17.26 -16.55
C SER A 210 -0.30 17.90 -17.47
N SER A 211 -0.53 19.21 -17.32
CA SER A 211 -1.43 20.02 -18.16
C SER A 211 -0.85 20.27 -19.57
N GLY A 212 -0.08 19.30 -20.08
CA GLY A 212 0.46 19.30 -21.43
C GLY A 212 -0.65 18.94 -22.43
N PHE A 213 -0.83 19.79 -23.42
CA PHE A 213 -1.83 19.66 -24.48
C PHE A 213 -1.52 18.46 -25.41
N LYS A 214 -1.82 17.24 -24.93
CA LYS A 214 -1.84 16.01 -25.73
C LYS A 214 -3.25 15.43 -25.68
N GLU A 215 -3.99 15.67 -26.76
CA GLU A 215 -5.33 15.09 -26.95
C GLU A 215 -5.27 13.55 -26.85
N GLY A 216 -6.30 12.96 -26.23
CA GLY A 216 -6.59 11.52 -26.36
C GLY A 216 -6.21 10.60 -25.20
N VAL A 217 -5.54 11.08 -24.14
CA VAL A 217 -5.33 10.27 -22.92
C VAL A 217 -5.76 11.06 -21.69
N SER A 218 -6.80 10.57 -21.01
CA SER A 218 -7.17 11.03 -19.66
C SER A 218 -6.10 10.57 -18.68
N SER A 219 -5.06 11.39 -18.48
CA SER A 219 -4.16 11.26 -17.34
C SER A 219 -4.93 11.72 -16.09
N SER A 220 -5.51 10.78 -15.35
CA SER A 220 -5.89 11.00 -13.96
C SER A 220 -4.64 11.03 -13.08
N ASP A 221 -4.67 11.79 -11.98
CA ASP A 221 -3.59 11.76 -11.01
C ASP A 221 -3.58 10.40 -10.31
N LYS A 222 -2.42 9.74 -10.29
CA LYS A 222 -2.29 8.36 -9.81
C LYS A 222 -1.11 8.17 -8.89
N LEU A 223 -1.36 7.52 -7.76
CA LEU A 223 -0.34 6.89 -6.95
C LEU A 223 -0.01 5.53 -7.56
N VAL A 224 1.25 5.28 -7.85
CA VAL A 224 1.71 3.99 -8.41
C VAL A 224 2.61 3.32 -7.39
N PHE A 225 2.19 2.15 -6.89
CA PHE A 225 3.07 1.26 -6.14
C PHE A 225 3.72 0.26 -7.08
N SER A 226 5.04 0.07 -6.98
CA SER A 226 5.80 -0.89 -7.80
C SER A 226 6.67 -1.78 -6.92
N TYR A 227 6.30 -3.05 -6.82
CA TYR A 227 6.95 -4.05 -5.98
C TYR A 227 7.99 -4.83 -6.77
N ASN A 228 9.17 -5.03 -6.19
CA ASN A 228 10.27 -5.81 -6.75
C ASN A 228 10.84 -6.87 -5.78
N MET A 229 10.28 -6.95 -4.57
CA MET A 229 10.69 -7.86 -3.51
C MET A 229 9.48 -8.30 -2.67
N LEU A 230 9.49 -9.59 -2.29
CA LEU A 230 8.56 -10.22 -1.37
C LEU A 230 9.37 -10.90 -0.26
N ILE A 231 8.97 -10.70 0.99
CA ILE A 231 9.40 -11.50 2.14
C ILE A 231 8.17 -12.32 2.56
N ASP A 232 8.26 -13.64 2.46
CA ASP A 232 7.20 -14.52 3.00
C ASP A 232 7.31 -14.63 4.53
N GLY A 233 6.25 -15.09 5.20
CA GLY A 233 6.29 -15.29 6.66
C GLY A 233 7.08 -16.51 7.14
N ARG A 234 8.08 -16.95 6.38
CA ARG A 234 9.22 -17.76 6.84
C ARG A 234 10.54 -16.97 6.74
N ASP A 235 10.43 -15.65 6.62
CA ASP A 235 11.50 -14.69 6.35
C ASP A 235 12.29 -14.97 5.06
N LYS A 236 11.71 -15.73 4.11
CA LYS A 236 12.34 -15.99 2.82
C LYS A 236 12.13 -14.79 1.90
N VAL A 237 13.23 -14.10 1.60
CA VAL A 237 13.28 -13.02 0.61
C VAL A 237 13.29 -13.60 -0.81
N THR A 238 12.42 -13.08 -1.67
CA THR A 238 12.41 -13.31 -3.12
C THR A 238 12.39 -11.96 -3.84
N THR A 239 13.36 -11.75 -4.72
CA THR A 239 13.61 -10.53 -5.49
C THR A 239 13.39 -10.77 -6.99
N ALA A 240 13.35 -9.69 -7.78
CA ALA A 240 13.25 -9.78 -9.25
C ALA A 240 14.30 -10.73 -9.87
N GLU A 241 15.52 -10.73 -9.36
CA GLU A 241 16.62 -11.61 -9.81
C GLU A 241 16.43 -13.08 -9.42
N THR A 242 15.74 -13.34 -8.31
CA THR A 242 15.50 -14.70 -7.77
C THR A 242 14.11 -15.26 -8.07
N GLY A 243 13.35 -14.58 -8.94
CA GLY A 243 12.09 -15.06 -9.52
C GLY A 243 10.82 -14.33 -9.09
N PHE A 244 10.91 -13.23 -8.32
CA PHE A 244 9.73 -12.41 -8.03
C PHE A 244 9.31 -11.61 -9.27
N LYS A 245 8.08 -11.82 -9.76
CA LYS A 245 7.55 -11.03 -10.86
C LYS A 245 7.26 -9.60 -10.38
N VAL A 246 8.00 -8.62 -10.90
CA VAL A 246 7.76 -7.20 -10.66
C VAL A 246 6.29 -6.88 -10.98
N ARG A 247 5.60 -6.23 -10.02
CA ARG A 247 4.18 -5.86 -10.11
C ARG A 247 4.02 -4.39 -9.82
N SER A 248 3.30 -3.67 -10.67
CA SER A 248 2.85 -2.31 -10.40
C SER A 248 1.34 -2.27 -10.23
N VAL A 249 0.86 -1.37 -9.36
CA VAL A 249 -0.55 -1.16 -9.04
C VAL A 249 -0.85 0.33 -9.15
N ASP A 250 -1.80 0.69 -10.02
CA ASP A 250 -2.29 2.05 -10.21
C ASP A 250 -3.44 2.34 -9.22
N ILE A 251 -3.25 3.34 -8.36
CA ILE A 251 -4.15 3.70 -7.27
C ILE A 251 -4.64 5.13 -7.44
N ASN A 252 -5.95 5.31 -7.44
CA ASN A 252 -6.56 6.63 -7.39
C ASN A 252 -6.69 7.06 -5.93
N VAL A 253 -5.95 8.11 -5.52
CA VAL A 253 -6.12 8.73 -4.19
C VAL A 253 -7.35 9.63 -4.25
N ARG A 254 -8.40 9.27 -3.52
CA ARG A 254 -9.69 9.99 -3.48
C ARG A 254 -9.66 11.12 -2.47
N TYR A 255 -9.07 10.87 -1.31
CA TYR A 255 -8.90 11.83 -0.22
C TYR A 255 -7.64 11.46 0.58
N ILE A 256 -6.96 12.46 1.15
CA ILE A 256 -5.90 12.23 2.14
C ILE A 256 -5.67 13.48 3.00
N ASP A 257 -5.55 13.27 4.31
CA ASP A 257 -5.09 14.26 5.27
C ASP A 257 -4.08 13.65 6.26
N GLN A 258 -3.91 14.26 7.45
CA GLN A 258 -2.90 13.80 8.41
C GLN A 258 -3.25 12.45 9.04
N ASP A 259 -4.52 12.05 9.06
CA ASP A 259 -5.02 10.94 9.87
C ASP A 259 -5.72 9.87 9.02
N VAL A 260 -6.26 10.25 7.85
CA VAL A 260 -7.02 9.35 6.96
C VAL A 260 -6.55 9.44 5.52
N MET A 261 -6.50 8.29 4.84
CA MET A 261 -6.21 8.17 3.41
C MET A 261 -7.23 7.24 2.75
N ILE A 262 -7.90 7.74 1.71
CA ILE A 262 -8.93 6.99 0.97
C ILE A 262 -8.45 6.73 -0.46
N MET A 263 -8.43 5.46 -0.84
CA MET A 263 -7.92 4.96 -2.11
C MET A 263 -9.03 4.23 -2.89
N SER A 264 -8.92 4.20 -4.22
CA SER A 264 -9.66 3.23 -5.04
C SER A 264 -8.80 2.62 -6.15
N LEU A 265 -8.94 1.32 -6.40
CA LEU A 265 -8.38 0.70 -7.61
C LEU A 265 -9.33 0.86 -8.78
N GLY A 266 -8.89 1.59 -9.81
CA GLY A 266 -9.74 2.01 -10.92
C GLY A 266 -10.77 3.09 -10.55
N GLU A 267 -11.65 3.39 -11.50
CA GLU A 267 -12.59 4.52 -11.41
C GLU A 267 -13.88 4.18 -10.64
N GLY A 268 -14.19 2.88 -10.48
CA GLY A 268 -15.41 2.40 -9.83
C GLY A 268 -15.43 2.57 -8.30
N LEU A 269 -16.65 2.64 -7.76
CA LEU A 269 -16.93 2.78 -6.32
C LEU A 269 -16.75 1.46 -5.54
N ASP A 270 -16.78 0.34 -6.25
CA ASP A 270 -16.67 -1.02 -5.73
C ASP A 270 -15.28 -1.37 -5.17
N SER A 271 -14.28 -0.51 -5.44
CA SER A 271 -12.86 -0.77 -5.17
C SER A 271 -12.26 0.13 -4.08
N GLN A 272 -13.09 0.70 -3.21
CA GLN A 272 -12.69 1.64 -2.16
C GLN A 272 -11.96 0.94 -1.00
N LEU A 273 -10.87 1.56 -0.54
CA LEU A 273 -10.14 1.23 0.68
C LEU A 273 -9.96 2.51 1.53
N VAL A 274 -10.22 2.42 2.83
CA VAL A 274 -9.96 3.48 3.81
C VAL A 274 -8.83 3.03 4.71
N TRP A 275 -7.87 3.93 4.90
CA TRP A 275 -6.69 3.73 5.73
C TRP A 275 -6.62 4.81 6.79
N GLU A 276 -6.26 4.44 8.01
CA GLU A 276 -6.03 5.33 9.15
C GLU A 276 -4.52 5.41 9.42
N ARG A 277 -4.02 6.54 9.92
CA ARG A 277 -2.64 6.72 10.37
C ARG A 277 -2.34 5.77 11.53
N GLU A 278 -1.20 5.09 11.49
CA GLU A 278 -0.78 4.17 12.55
C GLU A 278 0.64 4.51 13.03
N ASP A 279 0.74 5.39 14.02
CA ASP A 279 2.01 5.87 14.60
C ASP A 279 2.83 4.76 15.30
N ASN A 280 2.24 3.60 15.59
CA ASN A 280 2.87 2.51 16.33
C ASN A 280 2.73 1.15 15.63
N LEU A 281 2.90 1.15 14.30
CA LEU A 281 2.74 -0.01 13.42
C LEU A 281 3.44 -1.29 13.93
N ASP A 282 4.68 -1.21 14.42
CA ASP A 282 5.40 -2.38 14.96
C ASP A 282 4.72 -3.01 16.19
N LYS A 283 4.03 -2.20 17.00
CA LYS A 283 3.26 -2.66 18.16
C LYS A 283 1.98 -3.37 17.73
N GLU A 284 1.25 -2.85 16.75
CA GLU A 284 0.03 -3.50 16.24
C GLU A 284 0.34 -4.79 15.49
N VAL A 285 1.31 -4.77 14.57
CA VAL A 285 1.84 -5.99 13.92
C VAL A 285 2.31 -6.99 14.98
N GLY A 286 3.00 -6.51 16.02
CA GLY A 286 3.44 -7.30 17.16
C GLY A 286 2.30 -7.95 17.97
N LYS A 287 1.13 -7.31 18.13
CA LYS A 287 -0.05 -7.94 18.76
C LYS A 287 -0.59 -9.07 17.90
N LEU A 288 -0.69 -8.84 16.59
CA LEU A 288 -1.29 -9.80 15.66
C LEU A 288 -0.43 -11.06 15.50
N LEU A 289 0.90 -10.94 15.52
CA LEU A 289 1.81 -12.08 15.42
C LEU A 289 1.93 -12.91 16.70
N ARG A 290 1.60 -12.36 17.88
CA ARG A 290 1.72 -13.06 19.18
C ARG A 290 0.66 -14.13 19.46
N ARG A 291 -0.40 -14.26 18.63
CA ARG A 291 -1.43 -15.31 18.78
C ARG A 291 -0.93 -16.69 18.33
N ASP A 292 0.08 -17.19 19.03
CA ASP A 292 0.51 -18.57 18.97
C ASP A 292 -0.35 -19.37 19.96
N LEU A 293 -1.52 -19.85 19.50
CA LEU A 293 -2.51 -20.59 20.30
C LEU A 293 -1.96 -21.88 20.96
N THR A 294 -0.72 -22.23 20.68
CA THR A 294 0.01 -23.35 21.29
C THR A 294 0.80 -22.96 22.55
N LYS A 295 0.90 -21.66 22.87
CA LYS A 295 1.76 -21.11 23.95
C LYS A 295 1.05 -20.20 24.95
N GLU A 296 -0.20 -19.81 24.71
CA GLU A 296 -1.03 -19.24 25.79
C GLU A 296 -1.47 -20.39 26.71
N ASP A 297 -0.65 -20.64 27.74
CA ASP A 297 -0.99 -21.55 28.82
C ASP A 297 -2.34 -21.16 29.41
N VAL A 298 -3.31 -22.07 29.29
CA VAL A 298 -4.60 -21.92 29.97
C VAL A 298 -4.35 -22.11 31.46
N ALA A 299 -4.20 -21.00 32.18
CA ALA A 299 -4.20 -20.96 33.63
C ALA A 299 -5.57 -21.43 34.19
N GLY A 300 -5.81 -22.74 34.18
CA GLY A 300 -7.00 -23.38 34.75
C GLY A 300 -7.70 -24.47 33.93
N ALA A 301 -7.22 -24.85 32.73
CA ALA A 301 -7.84 -25.94 31.96
C ALA A 301 -6.82 -26.97 31.44
N ALA A 302 -7.32 -28.17 31.11
CA ALA A 302 -6.53 -29.36 30.86
C ALA A 302 -5.39 -29.19 29.83
N ALA A 303 -4.31 -29.95 30.05
CA ALA A 303 -3.07 -29.96 29.27
C ALA A 303 -3.30 -29.91 27.74
N PRO A 304 -2.41 -29.23 26.98
CA PRO A 304 -2.60 -28.97 25.55
C PRO A 304 -2.84 -30.27 24.78
N VAL A 305 -4.09 -30.48 24.39
CA VAL A 305 -4.49 -31.69 23.68
C VAL A 305 -3.85 -31.63 22.30
N ASN A 306 -2.81 -32.43 22.09
CA ASN A 306 -2.13 -32.51 20.80
C ASN A 306 -3.19 -32.76 19.71
N PRO A 307 -3.37 -31.83 18.75
CA PRO A 307 -4.52 -31.89 17.84
C PRO A 307 -4.47 -33.13 16.93
N ILE A 308 -3.28 -33.67 16.66
CA ILE A 308 -3.12 -34.93 15.92
C ILE A 308 -3.62 -36.10 16.77
N VAL A 309 -3.40 -36.09 18.09
CA VAL A 309 -3.92 -37.09 19.02
C VAL A 309 -5.43 -36.95 19.19
N ALA A 310 -5.96 -35.73 19.35
CA ALA A 310 -7.41 -35.49 19.40
C ALA A 310 -8.12 -35.99 18.14
N ILE A 311 -7.60 -35.65 16.95
CA ILE A 311 -8.15 -36.11 15.67
C ILE A 311 -8.02 -37.64 15.53
N ALA A 312 -6.91 -38.23 15.98
CA ALA A 312 -6.74 -39.68 15.99
C ALA A 312 -7.67 -40.39 16.99
N GLU A 313 -8.01 -39.77 18.12
CA GLU A 313 -8.98 -40.32 19.08
C GLU A 313 -10.42 -40.17 18.60
N MET A 314 -10.79 -39.03 18.00
CA MET A 314 -12.09 -38.86 17.36
C MET A 314 -12.28 -39.87 16.22
N ALA A 315 -11.27 -40.06 15.37
CA ALA A 315 -11.28 -41.08 14.31
C ALA A 315 -11.30 -42.53 14.83
N LYS A 316 -10.79 -42.79 16.05
CA LYS A 316 -10.91 -44.10 16.72
C LYS A 316 -12.28 -44.32 17.39
N ARG A 317 -13.00 -43.26 17.77
CA ARG A 317 -14.33 -43.33 18.39
C ARG A 317 -15.46 -43.30 17.37
N SER A 318 -15.21 -42.85 16.14
CA SER A 318 -16.20 -42.83 15.06
C SER A 318 -16.01 -44.01 14.10
N ASP A 319 -16.66 -45.14 14.38
CA ASP A 319 -16.55 -46.40 13.61
C ASP A 319 -16.93 -46.29 12.10
N LYS A 320 -17.42 -45.13 11.63
CA LYS A 320 -18.01 -44.95 10.30
C LYS A 320 -17.67 -43.65 9.56
N LYS A 321 -16.84 -42.74 10.09
CA LYS A 321 -16.49 -41.48 9.39
C LYS A 321 -15.02 -41.39 9.05
N LYS A 322 -14.72 -41.02 7.80
CA LYS A 322 -13.34 -40.89 7.31
C LYS A 322 -12.80 -39.51 7.70
N PRO A 323 -11.49 -39.33 8.00
CA PRO A 323 -10.99 -38.08 8.60
C PRO A 323 -11.28 -36.79 7.83
N TRP A 324 -11.47 -36.85 6.51
CA TRP A 324 -11.82 -35.72 5.66
C TRP A 324 -13.31 -35.30 5.74
N GLU A 325 -14.18 -36.12 6.32
CA GLU A 325 -15.62 -35.82 6.49
C GLU A 325 -15.88 -34.88 7.66
N PHE A 326 -14.87 -34.58 8.48
CA PHE A 326 -14.90 -33.56 9.54
C PHE A 326 -14.54 -32.15 9.04
N TRP A 327 -14.26 -31.99 7.74
CA TRP A 327 -13.86 -30.72 7.09
C TRP A 327 -14.91 -30.23 6.07
N LYS A 328 -16.15 -30.70 6.21
CA LYS A 328 -17.36 -30.20 5.53
C LYS A 328 -18.25 -29.49 6.55
#